data_AF-A0A3R6NF00-F1
#
_entry.id   AF-A0A3R6NF00-F1
#
_cell.length_a   1.000
_cell.length_b   1.000
_cell.length_c   1.000
_cell.angle_alpha   90.00
_cell.angle_beta   90.00
_cell.angle_gamma   90.00
#
_symmetry.space_group_name_H-M   'P 1'
#
loop_
_entity.id
_entity.type
_entity.pdbx_description
1 polymer ?
#
loop_
_entity_poly.entity_id
_entity_poly.type
_entity_poly.pdbx_seq_one_letter_code
_entity_poly.pdbx_strand_id
1 'polypeptide(L)'
;MQYIYGDFTDKQINEAVRAMHADIHKLLLYKDKTIEEKIFEDDEAFLVFFENVMFKLGGTKTLFNNNGLMVTLMATLQGAMDNFKSDHFSYKKFRRAILDSHGYIKQMFEEVGCDAESTNS
;
A
#
# COMPACT_ATOMS: atom_id res chain seq x y z
N MET A 1 2.46 3.36 20.82
CA MET A 1 1.08 3.80 20.54
C MET A 1 0.13 2.73 21.03
N GLN A 2 -0.91 3.11 21.77
CA GLN A 2 -1.90 2.17 22.30
C GLN A 2 -3.00 1.93 21.26
N TYR A 3 -3.12 0.69 20.79
CA TYR A 3 -4.11 0.28 19.81
C TYR A 3 -5.21 -0.58 20.45
N ILE A 4 -6.31 -0.79 19.73
CA ILE A 4 -7.43 -1.66 20.18
C ILE A 4 -7.00 -3.12 20.43
N TYR A 5 -5.82 -3.51 19.94
CA TYR A 5 -5.23 -4.84 20.10
C TYR A 5 -4.03 -4.86 21.06
N GLY A 6 -3.81 -3.78 21.80
CA GLY A 6 -2.65 -3.60 22.69
C GLY A 6 -1.58 -2.68 22.08
N ASP A 7 -0.37 -2.74 22.64
CA ASP A 7 0.77 -1.96 22.17
C ASP A 7 1.58 -2.72 21.13
N PHE A 8 1.93 -2.05 20.03
CA PHE A 8 2.92 -2.56 19.08
C PHE A 8 4.25 -1.84 19.29
N THR A 9 5.33 -2.61 19.26
CA THR A 9 6.70 -2.07 19.23
C THR A 9 7.00 -1.43 17.88
N ASP A 10 7.93 -0.47 17.85
CA ASP A 10 8.39 0.15 16.60
C ASP A 10 8.93 -0.89 15.61
N LYS A 11 9.53 -1.97 16.11
CA LYS A 11 9.96 -3.10 15.28
C LYS A 11 8.79 -3.77 14.56
N GLN A 12 7.70 -4.07 15.28
CA GLN A 12 6.51 -4.69 14.70
C GLN A 12 5.84 -3.77 13.68
N ILE A 13 5.81 -2.45 13.95
CA ILE A 13 5.30 -1.45 13.00
C ILE A 13 6.17 -1.43 11.73
N ASN A 14 7.49 -1.35 11.87
CA ASN A 14 8.42 -1.35 10.73
C ASN A 14 8.34 -2.63 9.90
N GLU A 15 8.17 -3.79 10.53
CA GLU A 15 7.97 -5.07 9.83
C GLU A 15 6.65 -5.07 9.05
N ALA A 16 5.56 -4.54 9.63
CA ALA A 16 4.29 -4.39 8.94
C ALA A 16 4.39 -3.43 7.74
N VAL A 17 5.11 -2.31 7.88
CA VAL A 17 5.35 -1.34 6.80
C VAL A 17 6.13 -1.96 5.65
N ARG A 18 7.17 -2.72 5.95
CA ARG A 18 7.94 -3.47 4.94
C ARG A 18 7.06 -4.49 4.21
N ALA A 19 6.21 -5.20 4.94
CA ALA A 19 5.27 -6.14 4.32
C ALA A 19 4.26 -5.42 3.40
N MET A 20 3.73 -4.27 3.81
CA MET A 20 2.84 -3.46 2.98
C MET A 20 3.54 -2.96 1.71
N HIS A 21 4.79 -2.49 1.81
CA HIS A 21 5.58 -2.12 0.63
C HIS A 21 5.82 -3.31 -0.30
N ALA A 22 6.14 -4.48 0.23
CA ALA A 22 6.34 -5.68 -0.58
C ALA A 22 5.06 -6.09 -1.32
N ASP A 23 3.91 -6.00 -0.66
CA ASP A 23 2.60 -6.29 -1.25
C ASP A 23 2.25 -5.33 -2.39
N ILE A 24 2.41 -4.01 -2.19
CA ILE A 24 2.19 -3.02 -3.24
C ILE A 24 3.19 -3.19 -4.38
N HIS A 25 4.45 -3.51 -4.08
CA HIS A 25 5.46 -3.74 -5.10
C HIS A 25 5.08 -4.91 -6.01
N LYS A 26 4.56 -6.01 -5.46
CA LYS A 26 4.10 -7.16 -6.26
C LYS A 26 3.01 -6.79 -7.27
N LEU A 27 2.19 -5.78 -6.99
CA LEU A 27 1.18 -5.30 -7.94
C LEU A 27 1.81 -4.73 -9.21
N LEU A 28 3.00 -4.12 -9.11
CA LEU A 28 3.71 -3.55 -10.24
C LEU A 28 4.23 -4.65 -11.19
N LEU A 29 4.70 -5.76 -10.63
CA LEU A 29 5.48 -6.75 -11.37
C LEU A 29 4.63 -7.54 -12.37
N TYR A 30 3.34 -7.73 -12.11
CA TYR A 30 2.51 -8.63 -12.93
C TYR A 30 2.36 -8.19 -14.40
N LYS A 31 2.19 -6.89 -14.65
CA LYS A 31 2.04 -6.34 -16.00
C LYS A 31 3.35 -5.74 -16.54
N ASP A 32 4.46 -5.91 -15.84
CA ASP A 32 5.76 -5.46 -16.32
C ASP A 32 6.32 -6.44 -17.35
N LYS A 33 6.58 -5.93 -18.57
CA LYS A 33 7.06 -6.73 -19.70
C LYS A 33 8.51 -7.20 -19.54
N THR A 34 9.26 -6.64 -18.58
CA THR A 34 10.64 -7.07 -18.32
C THR A 34 10.74 -8.21 -17.32
N ILE A 35 9.62 -8.62 -16.72
CA ILE A 35 9.56 -9.73 -15.77
C ILE A 35 9.14 -10.99 -16.54
N GLU A 36 10.07 -11.94 -16.67
CA GLU A 36 9.81 -13.22 -17.33
C GLU A 36 9.21 -14.25 -16.37
N GLU A 37 9.40 -14.07 -15.06
CA GLU A 37 8.86 -14.96 -14.04
C GLU A 37 7.34 -14.76 -13.88
N LYS A 38 6.60 -15.87 -13.94
CA LYS A 38 5.15 -15.86 -13.79
C LYS A 38 4.78 -15.75 -12.30
N ILE A 39 4.56 -14.53 -11.83
CA ILE A 39 4.20 -14.23 -10.42
C ILE A 39 2.74 -14.60 -10.11
N PHE A 40 1.85 -14.44 -11.09
CA PHE A 40 0.43 -14.79 -10.97
C PHE A 40 0.01 -15.68 -12.13
N GLU A 41 -0.89 -16.63 -11.87
CA GLU A 41 -1.36 -17.60 -12.86
C GLU A 41 -2.13 -16.92 -14.00
N ASP A 42 -2.97 -15.93 -13.68
CA ASP A 42 -3.81 -15.18 -14.60
C ASP A 42 -4.27 -13.85 -13.97
N ASP A 43 -5.11 -13.12 -14.72
CA ASP A 43 -5.66 -11.83 -14.29
C ASP A 43 -6.58 -11.99 -13.07
N GLU A 44 -7.25 -13.13 -12.91
CA GLU A 44 -8.15 -13.39 -11.78
C GLU A 44 -7.35 -13.56 -10.48
N ALA A 45 -6.30 -14.38 -10.51
CA ALA A 45 -5.38 -14.55 -9.37
C ALA A 45 -4.73 -13.23 -8.96
N PHE A 46 -4.35 -12.40 -9.95
CA PHE A 46 -3.84 -11.06 -9.69
C PHE A 46 -4.89 -10.15 -9.04
N LEU A 47 -6.12 -10.15 -9.54
CA LEU A 47 -7.22 -9.34 -8.99
C LEU A 47 -7.56 -9.73 -7.56
N VAL A 48 -7.63 -11.03 -7.27
CA VAL A 48 -7.85 -11.55 -5.90
C VAL A 48 -6.72 -11.09 -4.98
N PHE A 49 -5.46 -11.15 -5.44
CA PHE A 49 -4.34 -10.63 -4.66
C PHE A 49 -4.48 -9.12 -4.41
N PHE A 50 -4.81 -8.34 -5.43
CA PHE A 50 -4.95 -6.90 -5.31
C PHE A 50 -6.12 -6.51 -4.38
N GLU A 51 -7.27 -7.16 -4.49
CA GLU A 51 -8.41 -6.97 -3.58
C GLU A 51 -8.03 -7.30 -2.13
N ASN A 52 -7.24 -8.36 -1.91
CA ASN A 52 -6.71 -8.69 -0.58
C ASN A 52 -5.72 -7.66 -0.04
N VAL A 53 -4.88 -7.03 -0.89
CA VAL A 53 -4.01 -5.92 -0.49
C VAL A 53 -4.85 -4.75 -0.01
N MET A 54 -5.88 -4.35 -0.78
CA MET A 54 -6.78 -3.27 -0.41
C MET A 54 -7.59 -3.59 0.86
N PHE A 55 -8.05 -4.83 1.02
CA PHE A 55 -8.76 -5.28 2.22
C PHE A 55 -7.89 -5.15 3.48
N LYS A 56 -6.63 -5.63 3.42
CA LYS A 56 -5.67 -5.50 4.51
C LYS A 56 -5.42 -4.03 4.88
N LEU A 57 -5.20 -3.17 3.88
CA LEU A 57 -4.98 -1.73 4.09
C LEU A 57 -6.22 -1.02 4.66
N GLY A 58 -7.42 -1.40 4.22
CA GLY A 58 -8.67 -0.88 4.80
C GLY A 58 -8.83 -1.25 6.27
N GLY A 59 -8.43 -2.47 6.65
CA GLY A 59 -8.47 -2.97 8.02
C GLY A 59 -7.51 -2.26 8.98
N THR A 60 -6.48 -1.57 8.48
CA THR A 60 -5.51 -0.86 9.31
C THR A 60 -5.85 0.61 9.55
N LYS A 61 -6.98 1.10 9.04
CA LYS A 61 -7.43 2.50 9.21
C LYS A 61 -7.43 2.97 10.67
N THR A 62 -7.89 2.14 11.60
CA THR A 62 -7.91 2.43 13.04
C THR A 62 -6.53 2.35 13.67
N LEU A 63 -5.64 1.49 13.14
CA LEU A 63 -4.24 1.40 13.56
C LEU A 63 -3.43 2.62 13.09
N PHE A 64 -3.83 3.31 12.03
CA PHE A 64 -3.07 4.42 11.47
C PHE A 64 -3.73 5.78 11.71
N ASN A 65 -4.48 5.89 12.82
CA ASN A 65 -5.09 7.11 13.35
C ASN A 65 -5.90 7.92 12.33
N ASN A 66 -6.59 7.26 11.39
CA ASN A 66 -7.38 7.91 10.35
C ASN A 66 -6.60 9.01 9.57
N ASN A 67 -5.30 8.80 9.33
CA ASN A 67 -4.50 9.74 8.55
C ASN A 67 -5.16 9.98 7.17
N GLY A 68 -5.32 11.24 6.76
CA GLY A 68 -5.86 11.60 5.44
C GLY A 68 -5.10 10.94 4.28
N LEU A 69 -3.82 10.61 4.48
CA LEU A 69 -3.01 9.84 3.54
C LEU A 69 -3.56 8.43 3.27
N MET A 70 -4.24 7.80 4.24
CA MET A 70 -4.88 6.49 4.01
C MET A 70 -6.03 6.61 3.00
N VAL A 71 -6.80 7.71 3.06
CA VAL A 71 -7.87 7.95 2.07
C VAL A 71 -7.27 8.13 0.69
N THR A 72 -6.19 8.91 0.57
CA THR A 72 -5.46 9.09 -0.69
C THR A 72 -4.90 7.76 -1.21
N LEU A 73 -4.25 6.98 -0.36
CA LEU A 73 -3.73 5.65 -0.70
C LEU A 73 -4.83 4.73 -1.24
N MET A 74 -5.94 4.61 -0.52
CA MET A 74 -7.05 3.74 -0.93
C MET A 74 -7.71 4.21 -2.23
N ALA A 75 -7.89 5.51 -2.41
CA ALA A 75 -8.44 6.08 -3.64
C ALA A 75 -7.51 5.84 -4.85
N THR A 76 -6.19 5.99 -4.66
CA THR A 76 -5.19 5.72 -5.71
C THR A 76 -5.16 4.24 -6.09
N LEU A 77 -5.20 3.33 -5.11
CA LEU A 77 -5.26 1.89 -5.37
C LEU A 77 -6.56 1.49 -6.05
N GLN A 78 -7.70 2.07 -5.67
CA GLN A 78 -8.96 1.85 -6.38
C GLN A 78 -8.86 2.32 -7.84
N GLY A 79 -8.30 3.49 -8.10
CA GLY A 79 -8.10 3.98 -9.47
C GLY A 79 -7.16 3.09 -10.30
N ALA A 80 -6.15 2.48 -9.67
CA ALA A 80 -5.30 1.49 -10.34
C ALA A 80 -6.06 0.20 -10.67
N MET A 81 -6.90 -0.29 -9.75
CA MET A 81 -7.79 -1.44 -9.96
C MET A 81 -8.77 -1.18 -11.11
N ASP A 82 -9.42 -0.02 -11.11
CA ASP A 82 -10.37 0.38 -12.16
C ASP A 82 -9.67 0.50 -13.52
N ASN A 83 -8.44 1.04 -13.54
CA ASN A 83 -7.65 1.07 -14.76
C ASN A 83 -7.31 -0.34 -15.26
N PHE A 84 -6.98 -1.27 -14.36
CA PHE A 84 -6.70 -2.66 -14.70
C PHE A 84 -7.93 -3.37 -15.29
N LYS A 85 -9.10 -3.19 -14.67
CA LYS A 85 -10.38 -3.79 -15.12
C LYS A 85 -10.95 -3.13 -16.39
N SER A 86 -10.34 -2.06 -16.90
CA SER A 86 -10.83 -1.32 -18.06
C SER A 86 -10.39 -1.94 -19.39
N ASP A 87 -11.29 -1.89 -20.39
CA ASP A 87 -10.99 -2.21 -21.79
C ASP A 87 -9.86 -1.36 -22.40
N HIS A 88 -9.51 -0.24 -21.75
CA HIS A 88 -8.45 0.68 -22.14
C HIS A 88 -7.32 0.75 -21.10
N PHE A 89 -6.90 -0.42 -20.60
CA PHE A 89 -5.80 -0.53 -19.65
C PHE A 89 -4.57 0.29 -20.07
N SER A 90 -4.00 1.03 -19.11
CA SER A 90 -2.83 1.86 -19.35
C SER A 90 -1.77 1.54 -18.31
N TYR A 91 -0.79 0.72 -18.70
CA TYR A 91 0.33 0.36 -17.82
C TYR A 91 1.03 1.59 -17.23
N LYS A 92 1.16 2.69 -17.98
CA LYS A 92 1.75 3.94 -17.48
C LYS A 92 0.95 4.53 -16.32
N LYS A 93 -0.38 4.57 -16.41
CA LYS A 93 -1.26 5.08 -15.33
C LYS A 93 -1.24 4.14 -14.15
N PHE A 94 -1.39 2.84 -14.41
CA PHE A 94 -1.32 1.80 -13.39
C PHE A 94 -0.01 1.85 -12.60
N ARG A 95 1.13 1.78 -13.29
CA ARG A 95 2.47 1.88 -12.68
C ARG A 95 2.63 3.14 -11.87
N ARG A 96 2.16 4.29 -12.37
CA ARG A 96 2.27 5.56 -11.64
C ARG A 96 1.47 5.52 -10.33
N ALA A 97 0.24 5.01 -10.36
CA ALA A 97 -0.60 4.88 -9.18
C ALA A 97 0.01 3.93 -8.13
N ILE A 98 0.61 2.81 -8.54
CA ILE A 98 1.32 1.90 -7.62
C ILE A 98 2.54 2.59 -6.98
N LEU A 99 3.32 3.37 -7.75
CA LEU A 99 4.46 4.12 -7.22
C LEU A 99 4.04 5.27 -6.28
N ASP A 100 2.96 5.98 -6.60
CA ASP A 100 2.41 7.01 -5.70
C ASP A 100 1.93 6.36 -4.38
N SER A 101 1.36 5.15 -4.46
CA SER A 101 0.95 4.36 -3.29
C SER A 101 2.12 3.99 -2.38
N HIS A 102 3.29 3.65 -2.93
CA HIS A 102 4.52 3.50 -2.14
C HIS A 102 4.88 4.81 -1.42
N GLY A 103 4.77 5.95 -2.10
CA GLY A 103 5.03 7.27 -1.51
C GLY A 103 4.13 7.56 -0.31
N TYR A 104 2.84 7.23 -0.40
CA TYR A 104 1.90 7.46 0.71
C TYR A 104 2.18 6.58 1.93
N ILE A 105 2.56 5.32 1.74
CA ILE A 105 3.02 4.48 2.85
C ILE A 105 4.25 5.11 3.51
N LYS A 106 5.24 5.51 2.71
CA LYS A 106 6.44 6.16 3.24
C LYS A 106 6.10 7.42 4.04
N GLN A 107 5.23 8.28 3.53
CA GLN A 107 4.79 9.49 4.23
C GLN A 107 4.08 9.17 5.55
N MET A 108 3.29 8.11 5.60
CA MET A 108 2.57 7.71 6.82
C MET A 108 3.49 7.18 7.93
N PHE A 109 4.63 6.59 7.60
CA PHE A 109 5.44 5.85 8.58
C PHE A 109 6.89 6.33 8.74
N GLU A 110 7.47 6.94 7.70
CA GLU A 110 8.89 7.32 7.69
C GLU A 110 9.09 8.84 7.76
N GLU A 111 8.16 9.64 7.23
CA GLU A 111 8.29 11.12 7.22
C GLU A 111 7.64 11.80 8.43
N VAL A 112 6.79 11.09 9.20
CA VAL A 112 6.25 11.58 10.49
C VAL A 112 7.32 11.59 11.60
N GLY A 113 8.51 11.04 11.33
CA GLY A 113 9.64 10.98 12.28
C GLY A 113 10.53 12.23 12.36
N CYS A 114 10.31 13.26 11.54
CA CYS A 114 11.16 14.48 11.57
C CYS A 114 10.62 15.63 12.43
N ASP A 115 9.31 15.67 12.74
CA ASP A 115 8.70 16.80 13.47
C ASP A 115 8.15 16.42 14.86
N ALA A 116 8.33 15.16 15.31
CA ALA A 116 8.15 14.83 16.72
C ALA A 116 9.39 15.24 17.51
N GLU A 117 9.67 16.56 17.53
CA GLU A 117 10.54 17.14 18.54
C GLU A 117 10.04 16.70 19.91
N SER A 118 10.99 16.24 20.72
CA SER A 118 10.88 16.00 22.15
C SER A 118 10.28 17.22 22.86
N THR A 119 8.96 17.31 22.96
CA THR A 119 8.29 18.11 23.98
C THR A 119 7.83 17.18 25.09
N ASN A 120 8.77 16.75 25.92
CA ASN A 120 8.50 16.51 27.33
C ASN A 120 9.69 17.09 28.11
N SER A 121 9.46 18.29 28.64
CA SER A 121 10.22 18.89 29.74
C SER A 121 10.04 18.09 31.03
#